data_AF-A0A317J865-F1
#
_entry.id   AF-A0A317J865-F1
#
_cell.length_a   1.000
_cell.length_b   1.000
_cell.length_c   1.000
_cell.angle_alpha   90.00
_cell.angle_beta   90.00
_cell.angle_gamma   90.00
#
_symmetry.space_group_name_H-M   'P 1'
#
loop_
_entity.id
_entity.type
_entity.pdbx_description
1 polymer ?
#
loop_
_entity_poly.entity_id
_entity_poly.type
_entity_poly.pdbx_seq_one_letter_code
_entity_poly.pdbx_strand_id
1 'polypeptide(L)'
;MGKEEAAEVLSVGGREIRVTHPGKLYFSRQTKVSKLDLVRYYLAVAPGALAGIRDRPVVLKRFVNGAEGEAFYQKRAPAERPEWLRTVTLSFPSGRTAEEIVVDDAAGLAWIVNLGCIELHPHPVRSGDLDHPDELRVDLDPGPGVEWADVRVVASEVKALLEEVGLRGWPKTSGSRGMHVNVRIEPRWTFTEVRRAAVALSRAVERRVPALASSKWWKEERHGVFLDYNQNAKDRTTCSAYSVRPLPDARVSTPLDWREVPDCEPADFTILTVPKRFAEQGNPHASMDDAPGSLEGLLELAAQDEASGLSDAPWPPHFRKMESEAPRVAPSRAKSAAKKTARPPRVKMPLLVIANSPKKEAALAGLERWKSKHPEAARHLAVDDVLVDSMRGRSSTWTRIRVNLRHVPEALRPPQETPDPDDDPTREWRRAWQKRS
;
A
#
# COMPACT_ATOMS: atom_id res chain seq x y z
N MET A 1 -29.12 -25.57 19.94
CA MET A 1 -29.46 -25.15 18.56
C MET A 1 -28.72 -23.86 18.29
N GLY A 2 -27.67 -23.91 17.47
CA GLY A 2 -26.93 -22.70 17.09
C GLY A 2 -27.87 -21.75 16.36
N LYS A 3 -27.79 -20.45 16.67
CA LYS A 3 -28.51 -19.40 15.95
C LYS A 3 -28.24 -19.61 14.45
N GLU A 4 -29.28 -19.91 13.68
CA GLU A 4 -29.16 -19.98 12.23
C GLU A 4 -28.71 -18.59 11.77
N GLU A 5 -27.49 -18.49 11.23
CA GLU A 5 -26.96 -17.21 10.77
C GLU A 5 -27.81 -16.72 9.60
N ALA A 6 -28.35 -15.51 9.74
CA ALA A 6 -29.13 -14.87 8.68
C ALA A 6 -28.32 -14.86 7.38
N ALA A 7 -28.93 -15.36 6.31
CA ALA A 7 -28.35 -15.42 4.98
C ALA A 7 -29.41 -15.11 3.92
N GLU A 8 -28.98 -14.45 2.85
CA GLU A 8 -29.79 -14.19 1.66
C GLU A 8 -29.16 -14.93 0.48
N VAL A 9 -29.96 -15.60 -0.34
CA VAL A 9 -29.49 -16.28 -1.55
C VAL A 9 -29.87 -15.44 -2.76
N LEU A 10 -28.88 -15.01 -3.53
CA LEU A 10 -29.06 -14.25 -4.76
C LEU A 10 -28.86 -15.15 -5.97
N SER A 11 -29.74 -15.10 -6.96
CA SER A 11 -29.53 -15.73 -8.27
C SER A 11 -28.80 -14.75 -9.19
N VAL A 12 -27.54 -15.03 -9.52
CA VAL A 12 -26.66 -14.17 -10.32
C VAL A 12 -26.03 -15.02 -11.43
N GLY A 13 -26.31 -14.71 -12.70
CA GLY A 13 -25.73 -15.44 -13.84
C GLY A 13 -26.01 -16.95 -13.79
N GLY A 14 -27.20 -17.35 -13.34
CA GLY A 14 -27.61 -18.75 -13.18
C GLY A 14 -26.93 -19.48 -12.01
N ARG A 15 -26.26 -18.77 -11.09
CA ARG A 15 -25.64 -19.31 -9.87
C ARG A 15 -26.32 -18.76 -8.64
N GLU A 16 -26.45 -19.59 -7.62
CA GLU A 16 -26.88 -19.17 -6.28
C GLU A 16 -25.69 -18.68 -5.47
N ILE A 17 -25.74 -17.42 -5.03
CA ILE A 17 -24.74 -16.79 -4.17
C ILE A 17 -25.34 -16.57 -2.78
N ARG A 18 -24.90 -17.36 -1.80
CA ARG A 18 -25.31 -17.21 -0.40
C ARG A 18 -24.53 -16.08 0.28
N VAL A 19 -25.20 -14.95 0.51
CA VAL A 19 -24.69 -13.79 1.24
C VAL A 19 -24.98 -13.98 2.73
N THR A 20 -23.94 -14.22 3.54
CA THR A 20 -24.08 -14.38 5.00
C THR A 20 -24.01 -13.04 5.71
N HIS A 21 -24.67 -12.91 6.87
CA HIS A 21 -24.72 -11.64 7.61
C HIS A 21 -25.15 -10.43 6.76
N PRO A 22 -26.24 -10.54 5.95
CA PRO A 22 -26.59 -9.53 4.95
C PRO A 22 -26.81 -8.14 5.57
N GLY A 23 -27.42 -8.09 6.77
CA GLY A 23 -27.67 -6.84 7.50
C GLY A 23 -26.47 -6.26 8.27
N LYS A 24 -25.28 -6.88 8.24
CA LYS A 24 -24.09 -6.32 8.90
C LYS A 24 -23.73 -5.00 8.24
N LEU A 25 -23.67 -3.92 9.04
CA LEU A 25 -23.22 -2.62 8.55
C LEU A 25 -21.74 -2.69 8.17
N TYR A 26 -21.45 -2.44 6.90
CA TYR A 26 -20.09 -2.28 6.40
C TYR A 26 -19.67 -0.81 6.44
N PHE A 27 -20.61 0.11 6.29
CA PHE A 27 -20.38 1.54 6.51
C PHE A 27 -21.28 1.99 7.63
N SER A 28 -20.74 2.09 8.83
CA SER A 28 -21.53 2.33 10.03
C SER A 28 -21.63 3.81 10.39
N ARG A 29 -20.74 4.67 9.87
CA ARG A 29 -20.69 6.09 10.24
C ARG A 29 -21.74 6.95 9.53
N GLN A 30 -21.60 7.18 8.22
CA GLN A 30 -22.40 8.15 7.49
C GLN A 30 -23.49 7.48 6.62
N THR A 31 -23.12 6.61 5.67
CA THR A 31 -24.08 6.07 4.69
C THR A 31 -24.98 4.95 5.22
N LYS A 32 -24.62 4.31 6.34
CA LYS A 32 -25.35 3.16 6.94
C LYS A 32 -25.56 2.00 5.96
N VAL A 33 -24.62 1.77 5.06
CA VAL A 33 -24.67 0.71 4.04
C VAL A 33 -24.38 -0.65 4.66
N SER A 34 -25.26 -1.61 4.41
CA SER A 34 -25.08 -3.01 4.82
C SER A 34 -24.20 -3.78 3.84
N LYS A 35 -23.75 -4.96 4.25
CA LYS A 35 -23.04 -5.91 3.39
C LYS A 35 -23.83 -6.27 2.15
N LEU A 36 -25.15 -6.51 2.30
CA LEU A 36 -26.01 -6.83 1.18
C LEU A 36 -26.17 -5.65 0.21
N ASP A 37 -26.28 -4.43 0.73
CA ASP A 37 -26.33 -3.22 -0.11
C ASP A 37 -25.06 -3.06 -0.94
N LEU A 38 -23.89 -3.36 -0.36
CA LEU A 38 -22.63 -3.36 -1.09
C LEU A 38 -22.60 -4.42 -2.20
N VAL A 39 -23.11 -5.63 -1.95
CA VAL A 39 -23.23 -6.66 -2.98
C VAL A 39 -24.16 -6.18 -4.11
N ARG A 40 -25.31 -5.60 -3.76
CA ARG A 40 -26.29 -5.09 -4.74
C ARG A 40 -25.73 -3.92 -5.56
N TYR A 41 -24.95 -3.02 -4.94
CA TYR A 41 -24.22 -1.98 -5.64
C TYR A 41 -23.31 -2.57 -6.73
N TYR A 42 -22.45 -3.53 -6.37
CA TYR A 42 -21.52 -4.13 -7.33
C TYR A 42 -22.24 -4.89 -8.43
N LEU A 43 -23.39 -5.51 -8.14
CA LEU A 43 -24.24 -6.13 -9.16
C LEU A 43 -24.83 -5.09 -10.12
N ALA A 44 -25.26 -3.93 -9.62
CA ALA A 44 -25.82 -2.85 -10.44
C ALA A 44 -24.80 -2.25 -11.42
N VAL A 45 -23.53 -2.20 -11.04
CA VAL A 45 -22.42 -1.72 -11.89
C VAL A 45 -21.55 -2.84 -12.46
N ALA A 46 -22.01 -4.10 -12.40
CA ALA A 46 -21.19 -5.27 -12.71
C ALA A 46 -20.53 -5.22 -14.09
N PRO A 47 -21.19 -4.80 -15.19
CA PRO A 47 -20.53 -4.71 -16.48
C PRO A 47 -19.31 -3.76 -16.48
N GLY A 48 -19.42 -2.62 -15.78
CA GLY A 48 -18.34 -1.66 -15.64
C GLY A 48 -17.25 -2.11 -14.67
N ALA A 49 -17.63 -2.64 -13.51
CA ALA A 49 -16.68 -3.16 -12.51
C ALA A 49 -15.86 -4.32 -13.08
N LEU A 50 -16.51 -5.24 -13.81
CA LEU A 50 -15.86 -6.37 -14.46
C LEU A 50 -14.95 -5.93 -15.61
N ALA A 51 -15.27 -4.87 -16.35
CA ALA A 51 -14.35 -4.35 -17.37
C ALA A 51 -12.96 -3.99 -16.79
N GLY A 52 -12.90 -3.61 -15.50
CA GLY A 52 -11.64 -3.31 -14.81
C GLY A 52 -10.94 -4.51 -14.14
N ILE A 53 -11.58 -5.66 -13.98
CA ILE A 53 -10.99 -6.80 -13.23
C ILE A 53 -11.07 -8.17 -13.95
N ARG A 54 -11.87 -8.28 -15.01
CA ARG A 54 -12.12 -9.54 -15.71
C ARG A 54 -10.83 -10.10 -16.26
N ASP A 55 -10.67 -11.42 -16.11
CA ASP A 55 -9.49 -12.16 -16.57
C ASP A 55 -8.17 -11.71 -15.92
N ARG A 56 -8.22 -10.98 -14.80
CA ARG A 56 -7.03 -10.56 -14.05
C ARG A 56 -6.97 -11.32 -12.72
N PRO A 57 -5.79 -11.76 -12.27
CA PRO A 57 -5.62 -12.13 -10.87
C PRO A 57 -5.89 -10.91 -9.98
N VAL A 58 -6.63 -11.12 -8.88
CA VAL A 58 -7.07 -10.07 -7.96
C VAL A 58 -6.59 -10.34 -6.54
N VAL A 59 -5.99 -9.32 -5.92
CA VAL A 59 -5.68 -9.33 -4.49
C VAL A 59 -6.93 -9.00 -3.69
N LEU A 60 -7.34 -9.88 -2.78
CA LEU A 60 -8.52 -9.68 -1.95
C LEU A 60 -8.16 -8.80 -0.74
N LYS A 61 -8.54 -7.53 -0.75
CA LYS A 61 -8.43 -6.64 0.41
C LYS A 61 -9.74 -6.66 1.21
N ARG A 62 -9.74 -7.39 2.31
CA ARG A 62 -10.97 -7.78 3.02
C ARG A 62 -11.18 -6.97 4.28
N PHE A 63 -12.37 -6.40 4.40
CA PHE A 63 -12.87 -5.60 5.53
C PHE A 63 -13.98 -6.39 6.23
N VAL A 64 -13.61 -7.52 6.84
CA VAL A 64 -14.59 -8.46 7.44
C VAL A 64 -15.44 -7.81 8.53
N ASN A 65 -14.94 -6.74 9.16
CA ASN A 65 -15.60 -5.96 10.21
C ASN A 65 -16.09 -4.59 9.73
N GLY A 66 -16.26 -4.40 8.42
CA GLY A 66 -16.69 -3.14 7.82
C GLY A 66 -15.53 -2.20 7.51
N ALA A 67 -15.84 -1.13 6.76
CA ALA A 67 -14.92 -0.12 6.26
C ALA A 67 -14.15 0.61 7.37
N GLU A 68 -14.74 0.73 8.57
CA GLU A 68 -14.07 1.33 9.72
C GLU A 68 -13.11 0.38 10.47
N GLY A 69 -13.14 -0.91 10.15
CA GLY A 69 -12.27 -1.93 10.75
C GLY A 69 -10.93 -2.08 10.03
N GLU A 70 -10.01 -2.82 10.65
CA GLU A 70 -8.75 -3.18 9.99
C GLU A 70 -9.01 -4.10 8.79
N ALA A 71 -8.36 -3.77 7.66
CA ALA A 71 -8.33 -4.62 6.49
C ALA A 71 -7.18 -5.62 6.57
N PHE A 72 -7.34 -6.77 5.91
CA PHE A 72 -6.22 -7.65 5.59
C PHE A 72 -6.16 -7.95 4.10
N TYR A 73 -4.95 -8.17 3.60
CA TYR A 73 -4.70 -8.54 2.22
C TYR A 73 -4.55 -10.05 2.11
N GLN A 74 -5.31 -10.65 1.21
CA GLN A 74 -5.28 -12.07 0.91
C GLN A 74 -5.00 -12.26 -0.59
N LYS A 75 -3.77 -12.67 -0.90
CA LYS A 75 -3.34 -12.98 -2.26
C LYS A 75 -3.73 -14.41 -2.65
N ARG A 76 -3.44 -15.38 -1.78
CA ARG A 76 -3.82 -16.78 -2.02
C ARG A 76 -5.33 -16.93 -1.99
N ALA A 77 -5.86 -17.56 -3.03
CA ALA A 77 -7.25 -17.96 -3.12
C ALA A 77 -7.68 -18.71 -1.84
N PRO A 78 -8.89 -18.44 -1.32
CA PRO A 78 -9.45 -19.25 -0.25
C PRO A 78 -9.45 -20.74 -0.61
N ALA A 79 -9.13 -21.59 0.36
CA ALA A 79 -9.18 -23.05 0.18
C ALA A 79 -10.63 -23.51 -0.04
N GLU A 80 -11.57 -22.96 0.74
CA GLU A 80 -13.00 -23.12 0.55
C GLU A 80 -13.51 -22.04 -0.42
N ARG A 81 -13.65 -22.42 -1.68
CA ARG A 81 -14.20 -21.56 -2.75
C ARG A 81 -15.09 -22.38 -3.69
N PRO A 82 -16.05 -21.74 -4.38
CA PRO A 82 -16.78 -22.40 -5.46
C PRO A 82 -15.86 -22.92 -6.56
N GLU A 83 -16.10 -24.13 -7.05
CA GLU A 83 -15.25 -24.80 -8.07
C GLU A 83 -15.20 -24.04 -9.40
N TRP A 84 -16.25 -23.27 -9.71
CA TRP A 84 -16.33 -22.47 -10.92
C TRP A 84 -15.49 -21.18 -10.88
N LEU A 85 -14.93 -20.81 -9.72
CA LEU A 85 -13.99 -19.69 -9.65
C LEU A 85 -12.61 -20.11 -10.12
N ARG A 86 -12.16 -19.50 -11.21
CA ARG A 86 -10.82 -19.71 -11.74
C ARG A 86 -9.76 -19.15 -10.81
N THR A 87 -8.59 -19.75 -10.91
CA THR A 87 -7.37 -19.26 -10.29
C THR A 87 -6.22 -19.26 -11.29
N VAL A 88 -5.20 -18.47 -11.00
CA VAL A 88 -3.93 -18.49 -11.73
C VAL A 88 -2.76 -18.36 -10.76
N THR A 89 -1.64 -19.01 -11.06
CA THR A 89 -0.44 -18.94 -10.21
C THR A 89 0.44 -17.77 -10.63
N LEU A 90 0.52 -16.75 -9.79
CA LEU A 90 1.36 -15.58 -9.99
C LEU A 90 2.71 -15.74 -9.27
N SER A 91 3.80 -15.38 -9.95
CA SER A 91 5.15 -15.32 -9.39
C SER A 91 5.51 -13.90 -8.94
N PHE A 92 5.92 -13.73 -7.69
CA PHE A 92 6.29 -12.45 -7.10
C PHE A 92 7.78 -12.12 -7.30
N PRO A 93 8.17 -10.84 -7.20
CA PRO A 93 9.58 -10.42 -7.26
C PRO A 93 10.49 -11.12 -6.24
N SER A 94 9.94 -11.65 -5.14
CA SER A 94 10.67 -12.41 -4.14
C SER A 94 11.00 -13.86 -4.55
N GLY A 95 10.58 -14.31 -5.73
CA GLY A 95 10.67 -15.71 -6.18
C GLY A 95 9.61 -16.65 -5.60
N ARG A 96 8.67 -16.14 -4.80
CA ARG A 96 7.55 -16.92 -4.25
C ARG A 96 6.38 -16.90 -5.23
N THR A 97 5.49 -17.89 -5.15
CA THR A 97 4.25 -17.91 -5.91
C THR A 97 3.00 -17.88 -5.01
N ALA A 98 1.88 -17.45 -5.57
CA ALA A 98 0.54 -17.65 -5.00
C ALA A 98 -0.46 -17.98 -6.11
N GLU A 99 -1.36 -18.92 -5.81
CA GLU A 99 -2.59 -19.11 -6.57
C GLU A 99 -3.56 -17.99 -6.20
N GLU A 100 -3.86 -17.06 -7.11
CA GLU A 100 -4.78 -15.94 -6.89
C GLU A 100 -6.10 -16.15 -7.65
N ILE A 101 -7.20 -15.58 -7.14
CA ILE A 101 -8.53 -15.66 -7.76
C ILE A 101 -8.55 -14.82 -9.04
N VAL A 102 -9.21 -15.34 -10.07
CA VAL A 102 -9.60 -14.61 -11.28
C VAL A 102 -11.12 -14.49 -11.32
N VAL A 103 -11.64 -13.28 -11.50
CA VAL A 103 -13.08 -12.99 -11.43
C VAL A 103 -13.60 -12.61 -12.81
N ASP A 104 -14.41 -13.46 -13.44
CA ASP A 104 -14.85 -13.26 -14.83
C ASP A 104 -16.27 -12.70 -14.99
N ASP A 105 -17.13 -12.97 -14.00
CA ASP A 105 -18.56 -12.73 -14.07
C ASP A 105 -19.12 -12.08 -12.78
N ALA A 106 -20.38 -11.69 -12.86
CA ALA A 106 -21.07 -11.00 -11.77
C ALA A 106 -21.24 -11.90 -10.53
N ALA A 107 -21.30 -13.23 -10.71
CA ALA A 107 -21.42 -14.19 -9.62
C ALA A 107 -20.12 -14.24 -8.80
N GLY A 108 -18.96 -14.28 -9.48
CA GLY A 108 -17.65 -14.20 -8.84
C GLY A 108 -17.42 -12.85 -8.16
N LEU A 109 -17.86 -11.75 -8.78
CA LEU A 109 -17.81 -10.42 -8.19
C LEU A 109 -18.63 -10.35 -6.88
N ALA A 110 -19.89 -10.80 -6.93
CA ALA A 110 -20.75 -10.85 -5.73
C ALA A 110 -20.13 -11.73 -4.63
N TRP A 111 -19.51 -12.85 -5.01
CA TRP A 111 -18.86 -13.75 -4.06
C TRP A 111 -17.66 -13.11 -3.36
N ILE A 112 -16.74 -12.44 -4.08
CA ILE A 112 -15.59 -11.78 -3.43
C ILE A 112 -16.04 -10.61 -2.54
N VAL A 113 -17.09 -9.89 -2.92
CA VAL A 113 -17.67 -8.81 -2.11
C VAL A 113 -18.30 -9.38 -0.84
N ASN A 114 -18.99 -10.52 -0.94
CA ASN A 114 -19.52 -11.26 0.21
C ASN A 114 -18.40 -11.72 1.18
N LEU A 115 -17.18 -11.95 0.70
CA LEU A 115 -16.02 -12.22 1.57
C LEU A 115 -15.49 -10.97 2.30
N GLY A 116 -16.03 -9.79 2.02
CA GLY A 116 -15.61 -8.52 2.60
C GLY A 116 -14.69 -7.70 1.71
N CYS A 117 -14.56 -8.02 0.41
CA CYS A 117 -13.78 -7.20 -0.51
C CYS A 117 -14.53 -5.92 -0.86
N ILE A 118 -14.29 -4.85 -0.10
CA ILE A 118 -14.86 -3.53 -0.39
C ILE A 118 -14.15 -2.89 -1.59
N GLU A 119 -12.82 -3.03 -1.68
CA GLU A 119 -12.01 -2.53 -2.80
C GLU A 119 -11.60 -3.68 -3.71
N LEU A 120 -11.57 -3.44 -5.03
CA LEU A 120 -11.05 -4.40 -6.02
C LEU A 120 -9.63 -4.01 -6.42
N HIS A 121 -8.70 -4.98 -6.40
CA HIS A 121 -7.26 -4.75 -6.63
C HIS A 121 -6.69 -5.74 -7.66
N PRO A 122 -6.98 -5.55 -8.96
CA PRO A 122 -6.43 -6.39 -10.02
C PRO A 122 -4.95 -6.09 -10.30
N HIS A 123 -4.19 -7.13 -10.65
CA HIS A 123 -2.90 -6.95 -11.30
C HIS A 123 -3.07 -6.37 -12.72
N PRO A 124 -2.09 -5.62 -13.26
CA PRO A 124 -2.17 -5.03 -14.60
C PRO A 124 -1.91 -6.04 -15.73
N VAL A 125 -2.11 -7.34 -15.46
CA VAL A 125 -1.88 -8.46 -16.40
C VAL A 125 -3.14 -9.31 -16.50
N ARG A 126 -3.24 -10.08 -17.58
CA ARG A 126 -4.34 -11.04 -17.81
C ARG A 126 -3.88 -12.46 -17.51
N SER A 127 -4.81 -13.37 -17.26
CA SER A 127 -4.47 -14.73 -16.80
C SER A 127 -3.68 -15.55 -17.82
N GLY A 128 -3.77 -15.21 -19.11
CA GLY A 128 -3.01 -15.83 -20.20
C GLY A 128 -1.54 -15.38 -20.31
N ASP A 129 -1.19 -14.19 -19.79
CA ASP A 129 0.18 -13.67 -19.80
C ASP A 129 0.41 -12.80 -18.55
N LEU A 130 1.18 -13.32 -17.60
CA LEU A 130 1.42 -12.71 -16.29
C LEU A 130 2.70 -11.88 -16.21
N ASP A 131 3.45 -11.78 -17.30
CA ASP A 131 4.74 -11.09 -17.35
C ASP A 131 4.70 -9.80 -18.18
N HIS A 132 3.71 -9.67 -19.07
CA HIS A 132 3.50 -8.48 -19.89
C HIS A 132 2.21 -7.75 -19.51
N PRO A 133 2.29 -6.62 -18.80
CA PRO A 133 1.11 -5.81 -18.50
C PRO A 133 0.42 -5.32 -19.77
N ASP A 134 -0.90 -5.29 -19.74
CA ASP A 134 -1.72 -4.64 -20.77
C ASP A 134 -2.23 -3.26 -20.32
N GLU A 135 -1.79 -2.78 -19.15
CA GLU A 135 -2.11 -1.44 -18.61
C GLU A 135 -0.86 -0.71 -18.14
N LEU A 136 -0.65 0.50 -18.65
CA LEU A 136 0.11 1.54 -17.96
C LEU A 136 -0.83 2.29 -17.02
N ARG A 137 -0.41 2.50 -15.77
CA ARG A 137 -1.22 3.14 -14.72
C ARG A 137 -0.54 4.42 -14.25
N VAL A 138 -1.21 5.56 -14.42
CA VAL A 138 -0.78 6.85 -13.89
C VAL A 138 -1.57 7.16 -12.63
N ASP A 139 -0.90 7.19 -11.47
CA ASP A 139 -1.50 7.44 -10.15
C ASP A 139 -1.11 8.84 -9.67
N LEU A 140 -2.09 9.74 -9.57
CA LEU A 140 -1.93 11.13 -9.16
C LEU A 140 -2.26 11.25 -7.67
N ASP A 141 -1.24 11.25 -6.80
CA ASP A 141 -1.39 11.30 -5.34
C ASP A 141 -1.06 12.71 -4.80
N PRO A 142 -2.05 13.51 -4.39
CA PRO A 142 -1.80 14.84 -3.83
C PRO A 142 -1.05 14.78 -2.50
N GLY A 143 0.03 15.57 -2.43
CA GLY A 143 0.76 15.85 -1.20
C GLY A 143 -0.08 16.62 -0.16
N PRO A 144 0.45 16.82 1.05
CA PRO A 144 -0.21 17.63 2.07
C PRO A 144 -0.45 19.07 1.55
N GLY A 145 -1.68 19.58 1.72
CA GLY A 145 -2.04 20.95 1.34
C GLY A 145 -2.31 21.18 -0.15
N VAL A 146 -2.31 20.11 -0.96
CA VAL A 146 -2.66 20.19 -2.38
C VAL A 146 -4.16 20.08 -2.55
N GLU A 147 -4.75 21.02 -3.28
CA GLU A 147 -6.19 21.09 -3.49
C GLU A 147 -6.62 20.23 -4.68
N TRP A 148 -7.90 19.84 -4.72
CA TRP A 148 -8.44 19.01 -5.81
C TRP A 148 -8.30 19.68 -7.19
N ALA A 149 -8.38 21.01 -7.24
CA ALA A 149 -8.16 21.77 -8.47
C ALA A 149 -6.79 21.49 -9.10
N ASP A 150 -5.73 21.39 -8.29
CA ASP A 150 -4.38 21.09 -8.77
C ASP A 150 -4.30 19.68 -9.36
N VAL A 151 -5.01 18.70 -8.76
CA VAL A 151 -5.09 17.33 -9.29
C VAL A 151 -5.71 17.31 -10.69
N ARG A 152 -6.78 18.10 -10.92
CA ARG A 152 -7.43 18.21 -12.24
C ARG A 152 -6.53 18.86 -13.29
N VAL A 153 -5.76 19.87 -12.91
CA VAL A 153 -4.76 20.50 -13.79
C VAL A 153 -3.68 19.50 -14.18
N VAL A 154 -3.11 18.79 -13.21
CA VAL A 154 -2.08 17.76 -13.47
C VAL A 154 -2.64 16.61 -14.31
N ALA A 155 -3.89 16.19 -14.09
CA ALA A 155 -4.55 15.17 -14.91
C ALA A 155 -4.73 15.63 -16.38
N SER A 156 -5.01 16.91 -16.60
CA SER A 156 -5.13 17.50 -17.93
C SER A 156 -3.78 17.53 -18.66
N GLU A 157 -2.68 17.81 -17.95
CA GLU A 157 -1.33 17.70 -18.51
C GLU A 157 -0.94 16.26 -18.84
N VAL A 158 -1.35 15.29 -18.01
CA VAL A 158 -1.19 13.86 -18.32
C VAL A 158 -1.93 13.51 -19.60
N LYS A 159 -3.18 13.97 -19.79
CA LYS A 159 -3.95 13.76 -21.03
C LYS A 159 -3.18 14.30 -22.24
N ALA A 160 -2.75 15.56 -22.18
CA ALA A 160 -2.05 16.22 -23.29
C ALA A 160 -0.77 15.47 -23.67
N LEU A 161 0.06 15.11 -22.68
CA LEU A 161 1.28 14.34 -22.92
C LEU A 161 1.00 12.96 -23.52
N LEU A 162 -0.02 12.24 -23.03
CA LEU A 162 -0.41 10.94 -23.58
C LEU A 162 -0.82 11.08 -25.06
N GLU A 163 -1.60 12.09 -25.41
CA GLU A 163 -2.03 12.34 -26.79
C GLU A 163 -0.85 12.66 -27.71
N GLU A 164 0.14 13.42 -27.25
CA GLU A 164 1.35 13.73 -28.01
C GLU A 164 2.20 12.50 -28.33
N VAL A 165 2.23 11.52 -27.43
CA VAL A 165 2.96 10.25 -27.64
C VAL A 165 2.07 9.15 -28.27
N GLY A 166 0.88 9.51 -28.75
CA GLY A 166 -0.03 8.58 -29.44
C GLY A 166 -0.74 7.59 -28.52
N LEU A 167 -0.79 7.84 -27.21
CA LEU A 167 -1.48 7.02 -26.22
C LEU A 167 -2.83 7.64 -25.82
N ARG A 168 -3.80 6.78 -25.48
CA ARG A 168 -5.10 7.20 -24.97
C ARG A 168 -5.24 6.90 -23.49
N GLY A 169 -5.45 7.95 -22.69
CA GLY A 169 -5.76 7.83 -21.26
C GLY A 169 -7.26 7.67 -20.98
N TRP A 170 -7.57 6.98 -19.88
CA TRP A 170 -8.92 6.69 -19.38
C TRP A 170 -9.01 7.13 -17.91
N PRO A 171 -9.53 8.33 -17.62
CA PRO A 171 -9.45 8.92 -16.29
C PRO A 171 -10.53 8.37 -15.37
N LYS A 172 -10.19 8.23 -14.09
CA LYS A 172 -11.15 7.94 -13.03
C LYS A 172 -10.74 8.63 -11.75
N THR A 173 -11.70 9.09 -10.96
CA THR A 173 -11.40 9.46 -9.57
C THR A 173 -10.81 8.24 -8.86
N SER A 174 -9.88 8.44 -7.92
CA SER A 174 -9.41 7.32 -7.10
C SER A 174 -10.47 6.85 -6.09
N GLY A 175 -11.50 7.67 -5.83
CA GLY A 175 -12.39 7.53 -4.68
C GLY A 175 -11.69 7.81 -3.34
N SER A 176 -10.52 8.45 -3.35
CA SER A 176 -9.87 8.92 -2.12
C SER A 176 -9.50 10.39 -2.29
N ARG A 177 -8.22 10.71 -2.43
CA ARG A 177 -7.74 12.09 -2.60
C ARG A 177 -7.28 12.40 -4.03
N GLY A 178 -6.87 11.38 -4.78
CA GLY A 178 -6.24 11.51 -6.08
C GLY A 178 -7.08 11.09 -7.28
N MET A 179 -6.44 11.00 -8.43
CA MET A 179 -7.02 10.54 -9.70
C MET A 179 -6.12 9.47 -10.31
N HIS A 180 -6.70 8.47 -10.98
CA HIS A 180 -5.93 7.53 -11.78
C HIS A 180 -6.26 7.75 -13.26
N VAL A 181 -5.25 7.58 -14.12
CA VAL A 181 -5.44 7.49 -15.57
C VAL A 181 -4.89 6.13 -16.01
N ASN A 182 -5.76 5.26 -16.49
CA ASN A 182 -5.35 4.00 -17.09
C ASN A 182 -5.06 4.21 -18.57
N VAL A 183 -4.10 3.47 -19.12
CA VAL A 183 -3.78 3.46 -20.55
C VAL A 183 -3.70 1.99 -20.98
N ARG A 184 -4.57 1.56 -21.89
CA ARG A 184 -4.48 0.23 -22.50
C ARG A 184 -3.26 0.21 -23.44
N ILE A 185 -2.40 -0.78 -23.27
CA ILE A 185 -1.18 -0.96 -24.07
C ILE A 185 -1.15 -2.35 -24.68
N GLU A 186 -0.38 -2.53 -25.76
CA GLU A 186 -0.08 -3.86 -26.28
C GLU A 186 0.65 -4.69 -25.21
N PRO A 187 0.26 -5.96 -24.96
CA PRO A 187 0.85 -6.80 -23.91
C PRO A 187 2.19 -7.42 -24.37
N ARG A 188 3.18 -6.59 -24.70
CA ARG A 188 4.51 -7.03 -25.16
C ARG A 188 5.69 -6.47 -24.37
N TRP A 189 5.43 -5.52 -23.47
CA TRP A 189 6.45 -4.94 -22.60
C TRP A 189 6.41 -5.59 -21.22
N THR A 190 7.58 -5.78 -20.63
CA THR A 190 7.73 -6.26 -19.27
C THR A 190 7.34 -5.19 -18.25
N PHE A 191 7.06 -5.58 -17.00
CA PHE A 191 6.85 -4.64 -15.89
C PHE A 191 7.96 -3.59 -15.74
N THR A 192 9.21 -3.95 -16.05
CA THR A 192 10.35 -3.03 -16.00
C THR A 192 10.20 -1.92 -17.04
N GLU A 193 9.85 -2.27 -18.28
CA GLU A 193 9.67 -1.31 -19.38
C GLU A 193 8.44 -0.44 -19.16
N VAL A 194 7.32 -1.02 -18.71
CA VAL A 194 6.10 -0.25 -18.38
C VAL A 194 6.37 0.75 -17.26
N ARG A 195 7.10 0.35 -16.20
CA ARG A 195 7.52 1.28 -15.14
C ARG A 195 8.49 2.34 -15.66
N ARG A 196 9.44 1.98 -16.52
CA ARG A 196 10.38 2.93 -17.14
C ARG A 196 9.63 4.00 -17.94
N ALA A 197 8.64 3.61 -18.74
CA ALA A 197 7.73 4.51 -19.43
C ALA A 197 6.96 5.42 -18.45
N ALA A 198 6.46 4.87 -17.33
CA ALA A 198 5.79 5.65 -16.29
C ALA A 198 6.71 6.69 -15.63
N VAL A 199 7.99 6.37 -15.38
CA VAL A 199 8.97 7.33 -14.84
C VAL A 199 9.19 8.49 -15.81
N ALA A 200 9.37 8.20 -17.10
CA ALA A 200 9.54 9.24 -18.12
C ALA A 200 8.30 10.12 -18.26
N LEU A 201 7.09 9.54 -18.22
CA LEU A 201 5.83 10.28 -18.15
C LEU A 201 5.81 11.20 -16.93
N SER A 202 6.10 10.69 -15.74
CA SER A 202 6.12 11.48 -14.51
C SER A 202 7.07 12.68 -14.59
N ARG A 203 8.26 12.50 -15.16
CA ARG A 203 9.26 13.56 -15.33
C ARG A 203 8.83 14.59 -16.38
N ALA A 204 8.26 14.14 -17.49
CA ALA A 204 7.76 15.02 -18.53
C ALA A 204 6.61 15.91 -18.01
N VAL A 205 5.68 15.35 -17.23
CA VAL A 205 4.62 16.13 -16.58
C VAL A 205 5.19 17.10 -15.54
N GLU A 206 6.13 16.67 -14.69
CA GLU A 206 6.81 17.58 -13.74
C GLU A 206 7.51 18.74 -14.46
N ARG A 207 8.11 18.51 -15.64
CA ARG A 207 8.72 19.61 -16.44
C ARG A 207 7.70 20.61 -16.98
N ARG A 208 6.47 20.19 -17.30
CA ARG A 208 5.40 21.06 -17.82
C ARG A 208 4.76 21.90 -16.72
N VAL A 209 4.51 21.30 -15.56
CA VAL A 209 3.85 21.95 -14.42
C VAL A 209 4.67 21.78 -13.14
N PRO A 210 5.89 22.34 -13.07
CA PRO A 210 6.84 22.08 -12.00
C PRO A 210 6.39 22.60 -10.64
N ALA A 211 5.45 23.54 -10.57
CA ALA A 211 4.87 24.00 -9.31
C ALA A 211 3.81 23.04 -8.74
N LEU A 212 3.17 22.24 -9.61
CA LEU A 212 1.99 21.43 -9.26
C LEU A 212 2.25 19.93 -9.28
N ALA A 213 3.29 19.45 -9.97
CA ALA A 213 3.60 18.03 -10.10
C ALA A 213 5.00 17.70 -9.58
N SER A 214 5.18 16.47 -9.10
CA SER A 214 6.46 15.95 -8.65
C SER A 214 6.68 14.50 -9.09
N SER A 215 7.87 14.21 -9.63
CA SER A 215 8.34 12.85 -9.89
C SER A 215 9.31 12.33 -8.81
N LYS A 216 9.45 13.06 -7.69
CA LYS A 216 10.45 12.74 -6.67
C LYS A 216 10.02 11.53 -5.81
N TRP A 217 10.87 10.52 -5.77
CA TRP A 217 10.61 9.32 -4.97
C TRP A 217 10.45 9.62 -3.47
N TRP A 218 11.30 10.49 -2.93
CA TRP A 218 11.37 10.73 -1.50
C TRP A 218 10.32 11.71 -1.04
N LYS A 219 9.52 11.33 -0.05
CA LYS A 219 8.48 12.21 0.52
C LYS A 219 9.00 13.58 0.96
N GLU A 220 10.26 13.66 1.39
CA GLU A 220 10.90 14.93 1.80
C GLU A 220 11.26 15.86 0.62
N GLU A 221 11.23 15.35 -0.61
CA GLU A 221 11.49 16.12 -1.84
C GLU A 221 10.23 16.34 -2.67
N ARG A 222 9.11 15.73 -2.29
CA ARG A 222 7.83 15.86 -2.99
C ARG A 222 7.19 17.20 -2.69
N HIS A 223 6.56 17.76 -3.71
CA HIS A 223 5.66 18.89 -3.66
C HIS A 223 4.50 18.64 -4.63
N GLY A 224 3.40 19.38 -4.47
CA GLY A 224 2.24 19.21 -5.37
C GLY A 224 1.72 17.76 -5.44
N VAL A 225 1.23 17.40 -6.61
CA VAL A 225 0.74 16.08 -6.97
C VAL A 225 1.91 15.17 -7.33
N PHE A 226 2.08 14.10 -6.56
CA PHE A 226 3.08 13.08 -6.87
C PHE A 226 2.53 12.10 -7.91
N LEU A 227 3.27 11.89 -9.00
CA LEU A 227 2.95 10.86 -9.99
C LEU A 227 3.63 9.54 -9.59
N ASP A 228 2.89 8.64 -8.93
CA ASP A 228 3.42 7.39 -8.37
C ASP A 228 3.68 6.32 -9.44
N TYR A 229 4.77 6.50 -10.20
CA TYR A 229 5.23 5.56 -11.23
C TYR A 229 5.47 4.14 -10.69
N ASN A 230 5.70 3.97 -9.38
CA ASN A 230 5.94 2.66 -8.78
C ASN A 230 4.66 1.80 -8.66
N GLN A 231 3.48 2.33 -8.98
CA GLN A 231 2.28 1.49 -9.14
C GLN A 231 2.38 0.53 -10.35
N ASN A 232 3.31 0.76 -11.27
CA ASN A 232 3.58 -0.11 -12.43
C ASN A 232 4.61 -1.21 -12.13
N ALA A 233 5.13 -1.29 -10.89
CA ALA A 233 6.00 -2.39 -10.51
C ALA A 233 5.21 -3.69 -10.32
N LYS A 234 5.82 -4.84 -10.60
CA LYS A 234 5.18 -6.16 -10.40
C LYS A 234 4.73 -6.33 -8.94
N ASP A 235 3.57 -6.96 -8.71
CA ASP A 235 2.98 -7.12 -7.38
C ASP A 235 2.44 -5.82 -6.73
N ARG A 236 2.31 -4.75 -7.51
CA ARG A 236 1.55 -3.55 -7.14
C ARG A 236 0.21 -3.58 -7.82
N THR A 237 -0.83 -3.31 -7.04
CA THR A 237 -2.21 -3.25 -7.50
C THR A 237 -2.78 -1.87 -7.20
N THR A 238 -3.66 -1.41 -8.08
CA THR A 238 -4.36 -0.14 -7.93
C THR A 238 -5.85 -0.42 -7.80
N CYS A 239 -6.54 0.41 -7.03
CA CYS A 239 -7.99 0.30 -6.89
C CYS A 239 -8.67 0.42 -8.26
N SER A 240 -9.50 -0.58 -8.60
CA SER A 240 -10.13 -0.69 -9.93
C SER A 240 -11.27 0.33 -10.14
N ALA A 241 -11.75 0.43 -11.37
CA ALA A 241 -12.97 1.14 -11.72
C ALA A 241 -14.17 0.61 -10.91
N TYR A 242 -15.09 1.50 -10.55
CA TYR A 242 -16.30 1.25 -9.75
C TYR A 242 -16.06 0.68 -8.35
N SER A 243 -14.82 0.58 -7.90
CA SER A 243 -14.51 0.10 -6.56
C SER A 243 -14.94 1.10 -5.49
N VAL A 244 -15.72 0.64 -4.52
CA VAL A 244 -16.06 1.42 -3.32
C VAL A 244 -14.81 1.57 -2.45
N ARG A 245 -14.63 2.74 -1.85
CA ARG A 245 -13.52 3.04 -0.95
C ARG A 245 -14.00 3.00 0.51
N PRO A 246 -13.19 2.52 1.46
CA PRO A 246 -13.55 2.37 2.88
C PRO A 246 -13.49 3.72 3.61
N LEU A 247 -14.18 4.72 3.06
CA LEU A 247 -14.34 6.05 3.63
C LEU A 247 -15.78 6.17 4.17
N PRO A 248 -16.03 7.06 5.15
CA PRO A 248 -17.36 7.19 5.77
C PRO A 248 -18.50 7.39 4.77
N ASP A 249 -18.24 8.13 3.69
CA ASP A 249 -19.18 8.44 2.61
C ASP A 249 -19.30 7.34 1.53
N ALA A 250 -18.58 6.23 1.66
CA ALA A 250 -18.58 5.13 0.70
C ALA A 250 -18.37 5.60 -0.75
N ARG A 251 -17.50 6.60 -0.93
CA ARG A 251 -17.18 7.13 -2.26
C ARG A 251 -16.52 6.07 -3.16
N VAL A 252 -16.63 6.27 -4.46
CA VAL A 252 -16.30 5.28 -5.49
C VAL A 252 -15.17 5.78 -6.39
N SER A 253 -14.24 4.89 -6.73
CA SER A 253 -13.27 5.06 -7.81
C SER A 253 -14.00 5.06 -9.16
N THR A 254 -14.37 6.23 -9.67
CA THR A 254 -15.40 6.34 -10.72
C THR A 254 -14.81 6.74 -12.06
N PRO A 255 -14.97 5.91 -13.12
CA PRO A 255 -14.65 6.27 -14.50
C PRO A 255 -15.35 7.54 -14.96
N LEU A 256 -14.61 8.37 -15.68
CA LEU A 256 -15.07 9.65 -16.23
C LEU A 256 -14.76 9.74 -17.71
N ASP A 257 -15.57 10.51 -18.43
CA ASP A 257 -15.14 11.12 -19.68
C ASP A 257 -14.12 12.22 -19.39
N TRP A 258 -13.16 12.43 -20.29
CA TRP A 258 -12.20 13.55 -20.15
C TRP A 258 -12.87 14.92 -20.05
N ARG A 259 -14.05 15.10 -20.65
CA ARG A 259 -14.84 16.34 -20.58
C ARG A 259 -15.34 16.65 -19.17
N GLU A 260 -15.43 15.64 -18.30
CA GLU A 260 -15.90 15.80 -16.92
C GLU A 260 -14.76 16.12 -15.95
N VAL A 261 -13.52 15.79 -16.32
CA VAL A 261 -12.34 15.94 -15.45
C VAL A 261 -12.17 17.37 -14.91
N PRO A 262 -12.38 18.46 -15.68
CA PRO A 262 -12.24 19.82 -15.17
C PRO A 262 -13.21 20.19 -14.04
N ASP A 263 -14.40 19.59 -14.02
CA ASP A 263 -15.50 20.01 -13.15
C ASP A 263 -15.95 18.94 -12.14
N CYS A 264 -15.38 17.73 -12.21
CA CYS A 264 -15.80 16.63 -11.35
C CYS A 264 -15.41 16.86 -9.88
N GLU A 265 -16.28 16.49 -8.96
CA GLU A 265 -15.98 16.45 -7.53
C GLU A 265 -16.05 15.00 -7.00
N PRO A 266 -14.99 14.47 -6.36
CA PRO A 266 -14.97 13.07 -5.91
C PRO A 266 -16.11 12.70 -4.96
N ALA A 267 -16.64 13.68 -4.22
CA ALA A 267 -17.74 13.50 -3.27
C ALA A 267 -19.08 13.19 -3.97
N ASP A 268 -19.22 13.54 -5.25
CA ASP A 268 -20.46 13.28 -6.03
C ASP A 268 -20.60 11.80 -6.39
N PHE A 269 -19.51 11.04 -6.33
CA PHE A 269 -19.48 9.64 -6.72
C PHE A 269 -19.42 8.72 -5.52
N THR A 270 -20.59 8.24 -5.10
CA THR A 270 -20.75 7.33 -3.96
C THR A 270 -21.51 6.08 -4.38
N ILE A 271 -21.48 5.09 -3.49
CA ILE A 271 -22.30 3.90 -3.62
C ILE A 271 -23.80 4.20 -3.84
N LEU A 272 -24.28 5.37 -3.40
CA LEU A 272 -25.68 5.79 -3.53
C LEU A 272 -25.98 6.49 -4.86
N THR A 273 -24.98 7.13 -5.49
CA THR A 273 -25.17 7.98 -6.68
C THR A 273 -24.73 7.29 -7.96
N VAL A 274 -23.66 6.49 -7.92
CA VAL A 274 -23.06 5.85 -9.09
C VAL A 274 -23.99 4.85 -9.80
N PRO A 275 -24.83 4.04 -9.13
CA PRO A 275 -25.72 3.11 -9.83
C PRO A 275 -26.68 3.80 -10.82
N LYS A 276 -27.29 4.92 -10.41
CA LYS A 276 -28.17 5.71 -11.29
C LYS A 276 -27.39 6.26 -12.48
N ARG A 277 -26.23 6.87 -12.21
CA ARG A 277 -25.35 7.41 -13.25
C ARG A 277 -24.94 6.33 -14.26
N PHE A 278 -24.56 5.14 -13.78
CA PHE A 278 -24.16 4.02 -14.65
C PHE A 278 -25.33 3.54 -15.52
N ALA A 279 -26.54 3.45 -14.97
CA ALA A 279 -27.71 3.08 -15.75
C ALA A 279 -28.07 4.10 -16.83
N GLU A 280 -27.86 5.40 -16.57
CA GLU A 280 -28.17 6.49 -17.50
C GLU A 280 -27.09 6.70 -18.57
N GLN A 281 -25.81 6.55 -18.21
CA GLN A 281 -24.67 6.96 -19.04
C GLN A 281 -23.81 5.78 -19.54
N GLY A 282 -23.97 4.60 -18.95
CA GLY A 282 -23.12 3.45 -19.21
C GLY A 282 -21.71 3.61 -18.62
N ASN A 283 -20.74 2.90 -19.22
CA ASN A 283 -19.34 2.94 -18.81
C ASN A 283 -18.54 3.90 -19.70
N PRO A 284 -18.01 5.04 -19.19
CA PRO A 284 -17.13 5.93 -19.96
C PRO A 284 -15.89 5.24 -20.54
N HIS A 285 -15.47 4.13 -19.93
CA HIS A 285 -14.29 3.36 -20.36
C HIS A 285 -14.64 2.15 -21.24
N ALA A 286 -15.85 2.08 -21.80
CA ALA A 286 -16.31 0.90 -22.55
C ALA A 286 -15.42 0.52 -23.75
N SER A 287 -14.80 1.50 -24.41
CA SER A 287 -13.92 1.30 -25.58
C SER A 287 -12.42 1.26 -25.24
N MET A 288 -12.06 1.08 -23.96
CA MET A 288 -10.66 1.02 -23.54
C MET A 288 -9.90 -0.14 -24.18
N ASP A 289 -10.53 -1.31 -24.31
CA ASP A 289 -9.89 -2.50 -24.88
C ASP A 289 -9.76 -2.43 -26.42
N ASP A 290 -10.47 -1.50 -27.08
CA ASP A 290 -10.40 -1.28 -28.53
C ASP A 290 -9.23 -0.36 -28.95
N ALA A 291 -8.53 0.23 -27.98
CA ALA A 291 -7.48 1.23 -28.23
C ALA A 291 -6.15 0.88 -27.52
N PRO A 292 -5.55 -0.31 -27.76
CA PRO A 292 -4.21 -0.59 -27.28
C PRO A 292 -3.19 0.32 -27.94
N GLY A 293 -2.44 1.05 -27.10
CA GLY A 293 -1.38 1.95 -27.54
C GLY A 293 0.01 1.32 -27.45
N SER A 294 0.95 1.93 -28.17
CA SER A 294 2.37 1.58 -28.17
C SER A 294 3.16 2.39 -27.14
N LEU A 295 4.03 1.75 -26.33
CA LEU A 295 4.84 2.45 -25.32
C LEU A 295 6.10 3.12 -25.88
N GLU A 296 6.41 2.92 -27.16
CA GLU A 296 7.60 3.41 -27.85
C GLU A 296 7.86 4.89 -27.58
N GLY A 297 6.85 5.75 -27.74
CA GLY A 297 7.01 7.19 -27.51
C GLY A 297 7.44 7.53 -26.09
N LEU A 298 6.91 6.84 -25.08
CA LEU A 298 7.34 7.02 -23.68
C LEU A 298 8.72 6.40 -23.41
N LEU A 299 9.05 5.30 -24.08
CA LEU A 299 10.36 4.64 -23.95
C LEU A 299 11.48 5.42 -24.65
N GLU A 300 11.17 6.15 -25.71
CA GLU A 300 12.04 7.14 -26.35
C GLU A 300 12.31 8.32 -25.41
N LEU A 301 11.27 8.87 -24.77
CA LEU A 301 11.44 9.90 -23.73
C LEU A 301 12.32 9.39 -22.57
N ALA A 302 12.14 8.14 -22.15
CA ALA A 302 12.99 7.53 -21.13
C ALA A 302 14.46 7.41 -21.59
N ALA A 303 14.69 7.07 -22.86
CA ALA A 303 16.05 7.00 -23.42
C ALA A 303 16.70 8.40 -23.51
N GLN A 304 15.93 9.44 -23.81
CA GLN A 304 16.39 10.83 -23.79
C GLN A 304 16.75 11.30 -22.38
N ASP A 305 15.91 10.97 -21.39
CA ASP A 305 16.19 11.23 -19.98
C ASP A 305 17.52 10.57 -19.57
N GLU A 306 17.73 9.30 -19.90
CA GLU A 306 18.98 8.57 -19.62
C GLU A 306 20.20 9.20 -20.32
N ALA A 307 20.07 9.55 -21.60
CA ALA A 307 21.13 10.24 -22.36
C ALA A 307 21.48 11.62 -21.77
N SER A 308 20.52 12.28 -21.12
CA SER A 308 20.72 13.54 -20.39
C SER A 308 21.30 13.35 -18.98
N GLY A 309 21.56 12.11 -18.56
CA GLY A 309 22.14 11.77 -17.26
C GLY A 309 21.13 11.50 -16.14
N LEU A 310 19.84 11.40 -16.45
CA LEU A 310 18.81 11.03 -15.47
C LEU A 310 18.71 9.50 -15.34
N SER A 311 19.33 8.96 -14.28
CA SER A 311 19.28 7.53 -13.95
C SER A 311 17.86 7.02 -13.67
N ASP A 312 17.64 5.69 -13.65
CA ASP A 312 16.35 5.13 -13.23
C ASP A 312 16.00 5.59 -11.80
N ALA A 313 14.70 5.82 -11.56
CA ALA A 313 14.21 6.22 -10.26
C ALA A 313 14.27 5.05 -9.26
N PRO A 314 14.41 5.32 -7.95
CA PRO A 314 14.50 4.25 -6.96
C PRO A 314 13.28 3.31 -6.99
N TRP A 315 13.56 2.01 -6.94
CA TRP A 315 12.56 0.97 -6.76
C TRP A 315 12.23 0.77 -5.27
N PRO A 316 11.06 0.21 -4.94
CA PRO A 316 10.76 -0.16 -3.57
C PRO A 316 11.79 -1.16 -3.02
N PRO A 317 12.14 -1.11 -1.71
CA PRO A 317 13.29 -1.84 -1.16
C PRO A 317 13.31 -3.36 -1.35
N HIS A 318 12.14 -3.99 -1.54
CA HIS A 318 11.97 -5.43 -1.67
C HIS A 318 12.17 -5.96 -3.10
N PHE A 319 12.35 -5.09 -4.10
CA PHE A 319 12.72 -5.48 -5.45
C PHE A 319 14.23 -5.71 -5.56
N ARG A 320 14.67 -6.52 -6.53
CA ARG A 320 16.10 -6.60 -6.89
C ARG A 320 16.59 -5.21 -7.32
N LYS A 321 17.84 -4.86 -6.99
CA LYS A 321 18.45 -3.61 -7.45
C LYS A 321 18.69 -3.68 -8.96
N MET A 322 18.21 -2.69 -9.69
CA MET A 322 18.38 -2.61 -11.14
C MET A 322 19.73 -1.98 -11.49
N GLU A 323 20.26 -2.34 -12.66
CA GLU A 323 21.40 -1.64 -13.25
C GLU A 323 21.01 -0.18 -13.53
N SER A 324 21.88 0.78 -13.24
CA SER A 324 21.61 2.23 -13.33
C SER A 324 20.51 2.79 -12.39
N GLU A 325 20.06 2.04 -11.37
CA GLU A 325 19.11 2.55 -10.37
C GLU A 325 19.71 3.60 -9.43
N ALA A 326 19.03 4.73 -9.26
CA ALA A 326 19.36 5.74 -8.26
C ALA A 326 19.40 5.16 -6.82
N PRO A 327 20.15 5.79 -5.89
CA PRO A 327 20.23 5.30 -4.52
C PRO A 327 18.86 5.18 -3.81
N ARG A 328 18.61 4.00 -3.22
CA ARG A 328 17.43 3.73 -2.36
C ARG A 328 17.54 4.31 -0.95
N VAL A 329 18.45 5.25 -0.71
CA VAL A 329 18.62 5.91 0.59
C VAL A 329 18.11 7.34 0.48
N ALA A 330 17.28 7.76 1.44
CA ALA A 330 16.77 9.13 1.48
C ALA A 330 17.91 10.16 1.52
N PRO A 331 17.81 11.30 0.80
CA PRO A 331 18.82 12.33 0.77
C PRO A 331 19.28 12.79 2.16
N SER A 332 18.34 13.01 3.08
CA SER A 332 18.63 13.37 4.48
C SER A 332 19.51 12.33 5.19
N ARG A 333 19.26 11.04 4.95
CA ARG A 333 20.05 9.93 5.49
C ARG A 333 21.40 9.77 4.79
N ALA A 334 21.47 9.99 3.48
CA ALA A 334 22.72 9.97 2.72
C ALA A 334 23.66 11.09 3.18
N LYS A 335 23.14 12.31 3.37
CA LYS A 335 23.88 13.45 3.95
C LYS A 335 24.36 13.16 5.37
N SER A 336 23.54 12.50 6.20
CA SER A 336 23.92 12.06 7.55
C SER A 336 25.02 10.98 7.53
N ALA A 337 24.98 10.05 6.58
CA ALA A 337 26.01 9.02 6.40
C ALA A 337 27.33 9.62 5.90
N ALA A 338 27.29 10.57 4.97
CA ALA A 338 28.45 11.32 4.51
C ALA A 338 29.07 12.19 5.62
N LYS A 339 28.28 12.70 6.57
CA LYS A 339 28.80 13.36 7.78
C LYS A 339 29.40 12.39 8.81
N LYS A 340 29.08 11.09 8.76
CA LYS A 340 29.59 10.08 9.73
C LYS A 340 31.01 9.60 9.44
N THR A 341 31.57 9.87 8.27
CA THR A 341 33.00 9.58 7.97
C THR A 341 33.96 10.54 8.69
N ALA A 342 33.46 11.61 9.31
CA ALA A 342 34.22 12.57 10.13
C ALA A 342 33.83 12.53 11.63
N ARG A 343 33.59 11.34 12.20
CA ARG A 343 33.29 11.22 13.64
C ARG A 343 34.57 10.92 14.44
N PRO A 344 34.84 11.64 15.54
CA PRO A 344 35.86 11.22 16.50
C PRO A 344 35.47 9.84 17.09
N PRO A 345 36.43 9.06 17.60
CA PRO A 345 36.21 7.68 18.01
C PRO A 345 35.03 7.57 18.97
N ARG A 346 34.18 6.54 18.76
CA ARG A 346 33.05 6.23 19.65
C ARG A 346 33.56 6.04 21.07
N VAL A 347 33.22 6.96 21.96
CA VAL A 347 33.39 6.77 23.41
C VAL A 347 32.49 5.61 23.82
N LYS A 348 33.08 4.49 24.28
CA LYS A 348 32.34 3.39 24.90
C LYS A 348 31.65 3.94 26.14
N MET A 349 30.33 4.08 26.11
CA MET A 349 29.58 4.50 27.30
C MET A 349 29.52 3.34 28.30
N PRO A 350 29.77 3.59 29.61
CA PRO A 350 29.72 2.56 30.64
C PRO A 350 28.25 2.24 30.98
N LEU A 351 27.61 1.40 30.16
CA LEU A 351 26.18 1.10 30.24
C LEU A 351 25.93 -0.30 30.81
N LEU A 352 25.07 -0.38 31.83
CA LEU A 352 24.63 -1.65 32.43
C LEU A 352 23.17 -1.97 32.08
N VAL A 353 22.85 -3.24 31.90
CA VAL A 353 21.47 -3.76 31.87
C VAL A 353 21.08 -4.18 33.27
N ILE A 354 20.05 -3.56 33.83
CA ILE A 354 19.68 -3.75 35.24
C ILE A 354 18.52 -4.74 35.39
N ALA A 355 17.52 -4.66 34.51
CA ALA A 355 16.32 -5.50 34.60
C ALA A 355 15.70 -5.70 33.22
N ASN A 356 15.10 -6.88 33.02
CA ASN A 356 14.31 -7.24 31.84
C ASN A 356 13.01 -7.90 32.31
N SER A 357 11.85 -7.39 31.90
CA SER A 357 10.58 -8.05 32.22
C SER A 357 9.48 -7.74 31.21
N PRO A 358 8.54 -8.67 30.95
CA PRO A 358 7.30 -8.37 30.24
C PRO A 358 6.45 -7.33 30.96
N LYS A 359 6.57 -7.24 32.30
CA LYS A 359 5.84 -6.28 33.14
C LYS A 359 6.72 -5.08 33.47
N LYS A 360 6.31 -3.88 33.07
CA LYS A 360 7.08 -2.64 33.26
C LYS A 360 7.36 -2.36 34.74
N GLU A 361 6.38 -2.63 35.60
CA GLU A 361 6.44 -2.42 37.04
C GLU A 361 7.50 -3.31 37.68
N ALA A 362 7.61 -4.57 37.23
CA ALA A 362 8.62 -5.50 37.72
C ALA A 362 10.04 -5.09 37.29
N ALA A 363 10.20 -4.58 36.08
CA ALA A 363 11.47 -4.06 35.59
C ALA A 363 11.92 -2.81 36.37
N LEU A 364 10.99 -1.89 36.67
CA LEU A 364 11.26 -0.71 37.50
C LEU A 364 11.57 -1.07 38.96
N ALA A 365 10.89 -2.06 39.53
CA ALA A 365 11.24 -2.58 40.86
C ALA A 365 12.68 -3.15 40.89
N GLY A 366 13.14 -3.74 39.77
CA GLY A 366 14.52 -4.17 39.59
C GLY A 366 15.55 -3.03 39.67
N LEU A 367 15.21 -1.86 39.10
CA LEU A 367 16.04 -0.67 39.24
C LEU A 367 16.20 -0.23 40.70
N GLU A 368 15.11 -0.23 41.47
CA GLU A 368 15.15 0.18 42.88
C GLU A 368 15.94 -0.81 43.76
N ARG A 369 15.88 -2.11 43.44
CA ARG A 369 16.75 -3.12 44.08
C ARG A 369 18.22 -2.86 43.76
N TRP A 370 18.54 -2.57 42.49
CA TRP A 370 19.90 -2.25 42.08
C TRP A 370 20.43 -0.97 42.74
N LYS A 371 19.60 0.08 42.85
CA LYS A 371 19.98 1.33 43.56
C LYS A 371 20.24 1.08 45.05
N SER A 372 19.42 0.23 45.68
CA SER A 372 19.62 -0.18 47.08
C SER A 372 20.91 -0.98 47.27
N LYS A 373 21.28 -1.80 46.28
CA LYS A 373 22.50 -2.62 46.28
C LYS A 373 23.77 -1.81 46.00
N HIS A 374 23.67 -0.78 45.16
CA HIS A 374 24.79 0.10 44.79
C HIS A 374 24.51 1.57 45.13
N PRO A 375 24.36 1.91 46.42
CA PRO A 375 23.91 3.23 46.84
C PRO A 375 24.92 4.33 46.46
N GLU A 376 26.22 4.02 46.42
CA GLU A 376 27.26 4.97 46.04
C GLU A 376 27.17 5.34 44.56
N ALA A 377 27.00 4.35 43.67
CA ALA A 377 26.81 4.61 42.24
C ALA A 377 25.47 5.30 41.96
N ALA A 378 24.40 4.91 42.67
CA ALA A 378 23.06 5.45 42.50
C ALA A 378 22.97 6.96 42.79
N ARG A 379 23.74 7.47 43.77
CA ARG A 379 23.80 8.90 44.12
C ARG A 379 24.29 9.80 42.98
N HIS A 380 25.06 9.25 42.06
CA HIS A 380 25.60 9.98 40.91
C HIS A 380 24.71 9.91 39.67
N LEU A 381 23.62 9.15 39.69
CA LEU A 381 22.75 9.03 38.53
C LEU A 381 21.85 10.26 38.38
N ALA A 382 21.87 10.85 37.19
CA ALA A 382 20.83 11.76 36.75
C ALA A 382 19.60 10.97 36.26
N VAL A 383 18.45 11.64 36.15
CA VAL A 383 17.22 11.04 35.60
C VAL A 383 17.48 10.44 34.20
N ASP A 384 18.25 11.15 33.37
CA ASP A 384 18.58 10.74 32.01
C ASP A 384 19.60 9.59 31.92
N ASP A 385 20.17 9.16 33.05
CA ASP A 385 21.03 7.97 33.11
C ASP A 385 20.22 6.67 33.21
N VAL A 386 18.95 6.77 33.60
CA VAL A 386 18.03 5.64 33.66
C VAL A 386 17.28 5.53 32.34
N LEU A 387 17.61 4.51 31.56
CA LEU A 387 16.98 4.25 30.28
C LEU A 387 15.91 3.17 30.44
N VAL A 388 14.65 3.55 30.22
CA VAL A 388 13.50 2.64 30.20
C VAL A 388 13.15 2.32 28.75
N ASP A 389 13.66 1.21 28.23
CA ASP A 389 13.42 0.81 26.84
C ASP A 389 12.16 -0.03 26.73
N SER A 390 11.29 0.28 25.75
CA SER A 390 10.26 -0.64 25.26
C SER A 390 10.84 -1.51 24.13
N MET A 391 10.90 -2.81 24.37
CA MET A 391 11.47 -3.80 23.47
C MET A 391 10.36 -4.59 22.78
N ARG A 392 10.53 -4.88 21.49
CA ARG A 392 9.57 -5.69 20.72
C ARG A 392 9.86 -7.17 20.93
N GLY A 393 8.89 -7.92 21.45
CA GLY A 393 8.89 -9.39 21.48
C GLY A 393 8.16 -9.98 20.27
N ARG A 394 7.96 -11.31 20.29
CA ARG A 394 7.32 -12.07 19.20
C ARG A 394 5.83 -11.74 19.03
N SER A 395 5.13 -11.51 20.14
CA SER A 395 3.68 -11.23 20.17
C SER A 395 3.29 -10.07 21.10
N SER A 396 4.21 -9.58 21.93
CA SER A 396 3.99 -8.46 22.86
C SER A 396 5.27 -7.65 23.09
N THR A 397 5.13 -6.44 23.64
CA THR A 397 6.28 -5.63 24.10
C THR A 397 6.73 -6.05 25.49
N TRP A 398 8.01 -5.89 25.79
CA TRP A 398 8.59 -6.06 27.13
C TRP A 398 9.51 -4.89 27.48
N THR A 399 9.83 -4.69 28.75
CA THR A 399 10.59 -3.54 29.24
C THR A 399 12.00 -3.96 29.63
N ARG A 400 13.00 -3.17 29.21
CA ARG A 400 14.39 -3.28 29.67
C ARG A 400 14.82 -2.00 30.36
N ILE A 401 15.39 -2.12 31.55
CA ILE A 401 16.04 -1.02 32.25
C ILE A 401 17.55 -1.09 32.03
N ARG A 402 18.14 0.03 31.62
CA ARG A 402 19.58 0.21 31.57
C ARG A 402 20.00 1.44 32.36
N VAL A 403 21.20 1.41 32.93
CA VAL A 403 21.78 2.53 33.66
C VAL A 403 23.09 2.94 33.00
N ASN A 404 23.20 4.22 32.68
CA ASN A 404 24.41 4.82 32.12
C ASN A 404 25.27 5.42 33.21
N LEU A 405 26.44 4.84 33.45
CA LEU A 405 27.33 5.24 34.53
C LEU A 405 28.22 6.45 34.16
N ARG A 406 27.81 7.28 33.19
CA ARG A 406 28.62 8.40 32.68
C ARG A 406 28.96 9.44 33.75
N HIS A 407 28.08 9.62 34.74
CA HIS A 407 28.28 10.54 35.87
C HIS A 407 28.86 9.83 37.10
N VAL A 408 29.02 8.50 37.08
CA VAL A 408 29.60 7.72 38.17
C VAL A 408 31.12 7.68 37.99
N PRO A 409 31.91 8.08 39.00
CA PRO A 409 33.37 7.94 38.99
C PRO A 409 33.79 6.50 38.68
N GLU A 410 34.84 6.30 37.88
CA GLU A 410 35.22 4.97 37.38
C GLU A 410 35.48 3.95 38.49
N ALA A 411 36.11 4.37 39.60
CA ALA A 411 36.36 3.55 40.77
C ALA A 411 35.08 3.07 41.49
N LEU A 412 33.94 3.73 41.27
CA LEU A 412 32.64 3.43 41.89
C LEU A 412 31.67 2.73 40.94
N ARG A 413 32.11 2.41 39.70
CA ARG A 413 31.24 1.76 38.71
C ARG A 413 31.10 0.28 39.03
N PRO A 414 29.89 -0.21 39.35
CA PRO A 414 29.70 -1.64 39.52
C PRO A 414 29.87 -2.36 38.16
N PRO A 415 30.31 -3.62 38.17
CA PRO A 415 30.35 -4.44 36.96
C PRO A 415 28.91 -4.76 36.48
N GLN A 416 28.80 -5.26 35.25
CA GLN A 416 27.55 -5.84 34.77
C GLN A 416 27.22 -7.10 35.58
N GLU A 417 26.09 -7.07 36.28
CA GLU A 417 25.54 -8.22 36.99
C GLU A 417 24.43 -8.91 36.18
N THR A 418 23.93 -10.05 36.65
CA THR A 418 22.71 -10.64 36.08
C THR A 418 21.54 -9.68 36.30
N PRO A 419 20.76 -9.32 35.25
CA PRO A 419 19.59 -8.49 35.42
C PRO A 419 18.59 -9.11 36.43
N ASP A 420 17.88 -8.29 37.19
CA ASP A 420 16.88 -8.77 38.15
C ASP A 420 15.61 -7.90 38.09
N PRO A 421 14.47 -8.42 37.58
CA PRO A 421 14.32 -9.76 37.01
C PRO A 421 15.04 -9.89 35.65
N ASP A 422 15.28 -11.13 35.22
CA ASP A 422 15.91 -11.44 33.92
C ASP A 422 14.97 -12.17 32.95
N ASP A 423 13.70 -11.78 32.95
CA ASP A 423 12.60 -12.45 32.23
C ASP A 423 12.52 -12.02 30.76
N ASP A 424 13.65 -11.97 30.05
CA ASP A 424 13.67 -11.58 28.64
C ASP A 424 12.95 -12.64 27.77
N PRO A 425 11.76 -12.34 27.22
CA PRO A 425 10.93 -13.34 26.52
C PRO A 425 11.52 -13.74 25.16
N THR A 426 12.61 -13.11 24.72
CA THR A 426 13.27 -13.39 23.45
C THR A 426 14.55 -14.23 23.62
N ARG A 427 14.90 -14.60 24.86
CA ARG A 427 16.14 -15.33 25.19
C ARG A 427 16.22 -16.71 24.55
N GLU A 428 15.17 -17.51 24.67
CA GLU A 428 15.12 -18.85 24.09
C GLU A 428 15.19 -18.81 22.55
N TRP A 429 14.47 -17.86 21.95
CA TRP A 429 14.48 -17.65 20.50
C TRP A 429 15.88 -17.26 19.99
N ARG A 430 16.58 -16.33 20.67
CA ARG A 430 17.95 -15.94 20.30
C ARG A 430 18.95 -17.10 20.44
N ARG A 431 18.82 -17.92 21.49
CA ARG A 431 19.64 -19.13 21.67
C ARG A 431 19.38 -20.17 20.57
N ALA A 432 18.13 -20.35 20.15
CA ALA A 432 17.76 -21.26 19.07
C ALA A 432 18.30 -20.79 17.70
N TRP A 433 18.36 -19.48 17.48
CA TRP A 433 18.93 -18.89 16.26
C TRP A 433 20.45 -19.05 16.17
N GLN A 434 21.17 -18.81 17.28
CA GLN A 434 22.63 -18.95 17.32
C GLN A 434 23.13 -20.39 17.20
N LYS A 435 22.32 -21.41 17.55
CA LYS A 435 22.67 -22.83 17.32
C LYS A 435 22.44 -23.30 15.87
N ARG A 436 21.78 -22.49 15.05
CA ARG A 436 21.47 -22.76 13.63
C ARG A 436 22.36 -21.96 12.66
N SER A 437 23.22 -21.09 13.20
CA SER A 437 24.26 -20.34 12.49
C SER A 437 25.60 -20.98 12.81
#